data_AF-A0A924P8U0-F1
#
_entry.id   AF-A0A924P8U0-F1
#
_cell.length_a   1.000
_cell.length_b   1.000
_cell.length_c   1.000
_cell.angle_alpha   90.00
_cell.angle_beta   90.00
_cell.angle_gamma   90.00
#
_symmetry.space_group_name_H-M   'P 1'
#
loop_
_entity.id
_entity.type
_entity.pdbx_description
1 polymer ?
#
loop_
_entity_poly.entity_id
_entity_poly.type
_entity_poly.pdbx_seq_one_letter_code
_entity_poly.pdbx_strand_id
1 'polypeptide(L)'
;MNKKAVIKTLRKDFALVMMQGIESLNVLIRKNEGLIYYTYLQPGGYNHYITNTTGDELVRMERSSKRKTVMQAIMKNYIGGMPDTIGITHKNFNFTIGLKRLAR
;
A
#
# COMPACT_ATOMS: atom_id res chain seq x y z
N MET A 1 -6.00 -21.79 2.98
CA MET A 1 -5.04 -20.67 2.85
C MET A 1 -3.56 -21.09 2.73
N ASN A 2 -3.19 -22.37 2.94
CA ASN A 2 -1.79 -22.82 2.82
C ASN A 2 -1.37 -23.13 1.36
N LYS A 3 -1.56 -22.19 0.45
CA LYS A 3 -1.05 -22.29 -0.93
C LYS A 3 0.15 -21.37 -1.09
N LYS A 4 1.23 -21.86 -1.70
CA LYS A 4 2.48 -21.09 -1.91
C LYS A 4 2.23 -19.72 -2.57
N ALA A 5 1.34 -19.67 -3.55
CA ALA A 5 0.96 -18.42 -4.22
C ALA A 5 0.31 -17.41 -3.26
N VAL A 6 -0.59 -17.85 -2.38
CA VAL A 6 -1.27 -17.00 -1.39
C VAL A 6 -0.26 -16.46 -0.38
N ILE A 7 0.62 -17.32 0.14
CA ILE A 7 1.67 -16.92 1.09
C ILE A 7 2.59 -15.87 0.46
N LYS A 8 2.98 -16.05 -0.81
CA LYS A 8 3.82 -15.07 -1.54
C LYS A 8 3.11 -13.73 -1.71
N THR A 9 1.80 -13.74 -1.99
CA THR A 9 0.99 -12.52 -2.07
C THR A 9 0.95 -11.81 -0.72
N LEU A 10 0.57 -12.52 0.35
CA LEU A 10 0.51 -11.96 1.71
C LEU A 10 1.84 -11.35 2.15
N ARG A 11 2.97 -12.03 1.92
CA ARG A 11 4.30 -11.48 2.23
C ARG A 11 4.54 -10.14 1.54
N LYS A 12 4.18 -10.03 0.26
CA LYS A 12 4.33 -8.78 -0.48
C LYS A 12 3.32 -7.71 -0.04
N ASP A 13 2.14 -8.09 0.42
CA ASP A 13 1.12 -7.14 0.90
C ASP A 13 1.58 -6.49 2.21
N PHE A 14 2.04 -7.31 3.17
CA PHE A 14 2.56 -6.80 4.43
C PHE A 14 3.89 -6.06 4.26
N ALA A 15 4.75 -6.48 3.32
CA ALA A 15 5.95 -5.72 2.99
C ALA A 15 5.61 -4.29 2.51
N LEU A 16 4.55 -4.12 1.69
CA LEU A 16 4.07 -2.79 1.29
C LEU A 16 3.63 -1.97 2.51
N VAL A 17 2.78 -2.54 3.37
CA VAL A 17 2.26 -1.84 4.55
C VAL A 17 3.38 -1.41 5.51
N MET A 18 4.42 -2.23 5.66
CA MET A 18 5.57 -1.95 6.52
C MET A 18 6.71 -1.21 5.80
N MET A 19 6.51 -0.81 4.54
CA MET A 19 7.54 -0.17 3.70
C MET A 19 8.86 -0.96 3.59
N GLN A 20 8.79 -2.29 3.64
CA GLN A 20 9.97 -3.15 3.56
C GLN A 20 10.46 -3.35 2.13
N GLY A 21 11.79 -3.41 1.95
CA GLY A 21 12.41 -3.66 0.65
C GLY A 21 12.32 -2.48 -0.32
N ILE A 22 12.25 -1.26 0.21
CA ILE A 22 12.30 -0.03 -0.57
C ILE A 22 13.73 0.51 -0.53
N GLU A 23 14.33 0.70 -1.71
CA GLU A 23 15.57 1.44 -1.86
C GLU A 23 15.24 2.91 -2.10
N SER A 24 15.74 3.80 -1.25
CA SER A 24 15.42 5.24 -1.24
C SER A 24 15.86 5.99 -2.50
N LEU A 25 16.79 5.42 -3.28
CA LEU A 25 17.38 6.05 -4.47
C LEU A 25 16.45 6.05 -5.70
N ASN A 26 15.31 5.34 -5.65
CA ASN A 26 14.45 5.11 -6.82
C ASN A 26 13.01 5.62 -6.63
N VAL A 27 12.84 6.78 -5.99
CA VAL A 27 11.52 7.39 -5.78
C VAL A 27 11.17 8.38 -6.89
N LEU A 28 9.95 8.26 -7.42
CA LEU A 28 9.40 9.19 -8.38
C LEU A 28 8.16 9.85 -7.77
N ILE A 29 8.22 11.17 -7.60
CA ILE A 29 7.18 11.96 -6.95
C ILE A 29 6.31 12.62 -8.02
N ARG A 30 4.98 12.44 -7.92
CA ARG A 30 4.01 13.11 -8.81
C ARG A 30 2.89 13.73 -7.99
N LYS A 31 2.32 14.82 -8.46
CA LYS A 31 1.12 15.43 -7.90
C LYS A 31 -0.02 15.28 -8.90
N ASN A 32 -1.18 14.80 -8.45
CA ASN A 32 -2.36 14.68 -9.29
C ASN A 32 -3.62 14.83 -8.43
N GLU A 33 -4.58 15.64 -8.85
CA GLU A 33 -5.90 15.78 -8.19
C GLU A 33 -5.84 16.02 -6.67
N GLY A 34 -4.89 16.83 -6.19
CA GLY A 34 -4.74 17.09 -4.75
C GLY A 34 -4.13 15.92 -3.95
N LEU A 35 -3.51 14.96 -4.63
CA LEU A 35 -2.78 13.86 -4.01
C LEU A 35 -1.31 13.90 -4.42
N ILE A 36 -0.44 13.44 -3.52
CA ILE A 36 0.99 13.27 -3.78
C ILE A 36 1.29 11.77 -3.87
N TYR A 37 1.88 11.35 -4.98
CA TYR A 37 2.25 9.98 -5.27
C TYR A 37 3.75 9.81 -5.10
N TYR A 38 4.16 9.00 -4.12
CA TYR A 38 5.52 8.52 -3.95
C TYR A 38 5.62 7.13 -4.56
N THR A 39 6.22 7.05 -5.75
CA THR A 39 6.32 5.80 -6.51
C THR A 39 7.70 5.21 -6.38
N TYR A 40 7.78 3.97 -5.89
CA TYR A 40 9.01 3.21 -5.80
C TYR A 40 9.01 2.08 -6.81
N LEU A 41 10.09 2.00 -7.59
CA LEU A 41 10.33 0.91 -8.52
C LEU A 41 10.53 -0.41 -7.77
N GLN A 42 9.94 -1.48 -8.30
CA GLN A 42 10.05 -2.83 -7.74
C GLN A 42 10.26 -3.84 -8.87
N PRO A 43 10.89 -5.00 -8.61
CA PRO A 43 10.98 -6.07 -9.60
C PRO A 43 9.59 -6.52 -10.09
N GLY A 44 9.25 -6.13 -11.32
CA GLY A 44 7.97 -6.45 -11.97
C GLY A 44 6.86 -5.40 -11.85
N GLY A 45 7.12 -4.22 -11.28
CA GLY A 45 6.13 -3.15 -11.21
C GLY A 45 6.52 -2.00 -10.29
N TYR A 46 5.54 -1.49 -9.54
CA TYR A 46 5.67 -0.29 -8.73
C TYR A 46 4.89 -0.40 -7.44
N ASN A 47 5.41 0.21 -6.38
CA ASN A 47 4.68 0.48 -5.15
C ASN A 47 4.41 1.98 -5.07
N HIS A 48 3.16 2.38 -4.87
CA HIS A 48 2.77 3.77 -4.70
C HIS A 48 2.31 4.01 -3.26
N TYR A 49 2.84 5.05 -2.64
CA TYR A 49 2.37 5.60 -1.37
C TYR A 49 1.74 6.94 -1.69
N ILE A 50 0.44 7.08 -1.43
CA ILE A 50 -0.35 8.20 -1.89
C ILE A 50 -0.81 8.98 -0.67
N THR A 51 -0.36 10.22 -0.54
CA THR A 51 -0.74 11.11 0.55
C THR A 51 -1.69 12.20 0.07
N ASN A 52 -2.31 12.89 1.02
CA ASN A 52 -2.97 14.17 0.76
C ASN A 52 -1.95 15.24 0.32
N THR A 53 -2.43 16.45 0.01
CA THR A 53 -1.59 17.59 -0.43
C THR A 53 -0.59 18.07 0.63
N THR A 54 -0.91 17.90 1.91
CA THR A 54 -0.08 18.29 3.05
C THR A 54 1.01 17.25 3.36
N GLY A 55 0.83 16.00 2.91
CA GLY A 55 1.80 14.92 3.09
C GLY A 55 1.77 14.27 4.48
N ASP A 56 0.84 14.67 5.35
CA ASP A 56 0.71 14.20 6.73
C ASP A 56 -0.24 13.00 6.88
N GLU A 57 -1.10 12.74 5.90
CA GLU A 57 -1.98 11.58 5.90
C GLU A 57 -1.71 10.70 4.67
N LEU A 58 -1.45 9.41 4.93
CA LEU A 58 -1.34 8.40 3.90
C LEU A 58 -2.75 7.90 3.53
N VAL A 59 -3.27 8.40 2.42
CA VAL A 59 -4.64 8.11 1.93
C VAL A 59 -4.75 6.66 1.46
N ARG A 60 -3.73 6.19 0.74
CA ARG A 60 -3.76 4.87 0.08
C ARG A 60 -2.35 4.38 -0.25
N MET A 61 -2.19 3.06 -0.25
CA MET A 61 -1.05 2.39 -0.89
C MET A 61 -1.54 1.52 -2.04
N GLU A 62 -0.74 1.42 -3.09
CA GLU A 62 -1.02 0.57 -4.24
C GLU A 62 0.20 -0.26 -4.61
N ARG A 63 -0.04 -1.53 -4.89
CA ARG A 63 0.92 -2.35 -5.63
C ARG A 63 0.44 -2.49 -7.05
N SER A 64 1.31 -2.13 -7.98
CA SER A 64 1.05 -2.16 -9.42
C SER A 64 2.02 -3.11 -10.10
N SER A 65 1.51 -3.81 -11.11
CA SER A 65 2.35 -4.37 -12.17
C SER A 65 2.78 -3.24 -13.12
N LYS A 66 3.60 -3.57 -14.12
CA LYS A 66 3.94 -2.62 -15.20
C LYS A 66 2.73 -2.04 -15.95
N ARG A 67 1.56 -2.69 -15.91
CA ARG A 67 0.38 -2.32 -16.71
C ARG A 67 -0.81 -1.83 -15.89
N LYS A 68 -0.95 -2.28 -14.64
CA LYS A 68 -2.15 -2.02 -13.81
C LYS A 68 -1.90 -2.24 -12.32
N THR A 69 -2.67 -1.54 -11.49
CA THR A 69 -2.80 -1.82 -10.05
C THR A 69 -3.32 -3.24 -9.82
N VAL A 70 -2.68 -3.99 -8.94
CA VAL A 70 -3.03 -5.39 -8.62
C VAL A 70 -3.54 -5.56 -7.18
N MET A 71 -3.20 -4.62 -6.30
CA MET A 71 -3.66 -4.57 -4.91
C MET A 71 -3.73 -3.10 -4.46
N GLN A 72 -4.70 -2.82 -3.61
CA GLN A 72 -4.92 -1.53 -2.99
C GLN A 72 -5.06 -1.70 -1.48
N ALA A 73 -4.38 -0.86 -0.70
CA ALA A 73 -4.59 -0.72 0.74
C ALA A 73 -5.10 0.69 1.05
N ILE A 74 -6.23 0.79 1.74
CA ILE A 74 -6.84 2.06 2.14
C ILE A 74 -6.77 2.19 3.65
N MET A 75 -6.34 3.35 4.11
CA MET A 75 -6.19 3.68 5.52
C MET A 75 -7.30 4.65 5.91
N LYS A 76 -7.92 4.41 7.07
CA LYS A 76 -9.04 5.22 7.55
C LYS A 76 -8.91 5.52 9.04
N ASN A 77 -9.62 6.57 9.45
CA ASN A 77 -9.81 6.97 10.85
C ASN A 77 -8.47 7.20 11.56
N TYR A 78 -7.67 8.13 11.05
CA TYR A 78 -6.39 8.47 11.67
C TYR A 78 -6.58 9.03 13.09
N ILE A 79 -5.79 8.54 14.03
CA ILE A 79 -5.73 9.02 15.42
C ILE A 79 -4.25 9.20 15.75
N GLY A 80 -3.81 10.45 15.91
CA GLY A 80 -2.41 10.77 16.22
C GLY A 80 -1.42 10.32 15.13
N GLY A 81 -1.77 10.49 13.85
CA GLY A 81 -0.91 10.13 12.72
C GLY A 81 -0.87 8.62 12.38
N MET A 82 -1.55 7.77 13.16
CA MET A 82 -1.69 6.34 12.87
C MET A 82 -3.11 6.01 12.41
N PRO A 83 -3.28 5.20 11.33
CA PRO A 83 -4.61 4.77 10.93
C PRO A 83 -5.17 3.75 11.93
N ASP A 84 -6.43 3.92 12.31
CA ASP A 84 -7.14 2.92 13.11
C ASP A 84 -7.49 1.68 12.29
N THR A 85 -7.76 1.83 10.99
CA THR A 85 -8.12 0.71 10.10
C THR A 85 -7.32 0.73 8.81
N ILE A 86 -6.85 -0.44 8.38
CA ILE A 86 -6.24 -0.67 7.07
C ILE A 86 -7.03 -1.77 6.34
N GLY A 87 -7.61 -1.45 5.19
CA GLY A 87 -8.32 -2.40 4.34
C GLY A 87 -7.53 -2.71 3.07
N ILE A 88 -7.19 -3.97 2.84
CA ILE A 88 -6.45 -4.45 1.66
C ILE A 88 -7.38 -5.23 0.73
N THR A 89 -7.44 -4.80 -0.52
CA THR A 89 -8.26 -5.43 -1.57
C THR A 89 -7.38 -5.83 -2.75
N HIS A 90 -7.56 -7.07 -3.22
CA HIS A 90 -6.83 -7.62 -4.35
C HIS A 90 -7.69 -7.61 -5.61
N LYS A 91 -7.09 -7.29 -6.77
CA LYS A 91 -7.78 -7.39 -8.07
C LYS A 91 -7.61 -8.76 -8.73
N ASN A 92 -6.62 -9.54 -8.29
CA ASN A 92 -6.28 -10.85 -8.88
C ASN A 92 -6.53 -12.03 -7.92
N PHE A 93 -6.95 -11.77 -6.69
CA PHE A 93 -7.26 -12.78 -5.69
C PHE A 93 -8.60 -12.45 -5.05
N ASN A 94 -9.43 -13.46 -4.80
CA ASN A 94 -10.77 -13.29 -4.25
C ASN A 94 -10.74 -13.29 -2.72
N PHE A 95 -9.96 -12.40 -2.12
CA PHE A 95 -9.98 -12.16 -0.67
C PHE A 95 -9.55 -10.72 -0.33
N THR A 96 -10.03 -10.27 0.82
CA THR A 96 -9.66 -8.99 1.44
C THR A 96 -8.98 -9.23 2.78
N ILE A 97 -8.25 -8.23 3.27
CA ILE A 97 -7.65 -8.24 4.60
C ILE A 97 -8.07 -6.96 5.31
N GLY A 98 -8.62 -7.09 6.51
CA GLY A 98 -8.87 -5.96 7.40
C GLY A 98 -7.91 -6.00 8.57
N LEU A 99 -7.18 -4.91 8.80
CA LEU A 99 -6.38 -4.70 9.99
C LEU A 99 -7.04 -3.62 10.83
N LYS A 100 -7.15 -3.87 12.14
CA LYS A 100 -7.69 -2.93 13.12
C LYS A 100 -6.63 -2.68 14.17
N ARG A 101 -6.42 -1.41 14.50
CA ARG A 101 -5.56 -1.00 15.61
C ARG A 101 -6.15 -1.52 16.91
N LEU A 102 -5.32 -2.16 17.72
CA LEU A 102 -5.71 -2.59 19.06
C LEU A 102 -5.58 -1.39 20.00
N ALA A 103 -6.64 -1.12 20.77
CA ALA A 103 -6.54 -0.23 21.92
C ALA A 103 -5.78 -0.98 23.03
N ARG A 104 -4.84 -0.29 23.67
CA ARG A 104 -4.30 -0.72 24.97
C ARG A 104 -5.10 -0.07 26.08
#